data_AF-A0A3L8DTU3-F1
#
_entry.id   AF-A0A3L8DTU3-F1
#
_cell.length_a   1.000
_cell.length_b   1.000
_cell.length_c   1.000
_cell.angle_alpha   90.00
_cell.angle_beta   90.00
_cell.angle_gamma   90.00
#
_symmetry.space_group_name_H-M   'P 1'
#
loop_
_entity.id
_entity.type
_entity.pdbx_description
1 polymer ?
#
loop_
_entity_poly.entity_id
_entity_poly.type
_entity_poly.pdbx_seq_one_letter_code
_entity_poly.pdbx_strand_id
1 'polypeptide(L)'
;MDNACFAWSVVAALYPAERHTERESSYPHYTTVLNLQGIEFPMSMKNIAKFERLNDISINVFGTEEQNKKINVLPLRLTDEKKAKHANLLYVQDVQNNNVGHFTWIKNLSRLVSSQINKQNGQKYICDRCLHYFYTKEKLEAHTVDCQQLNDCAIVLPNEEDKWLSFSNYNRKERMPFVVYADLECVLQKTEEDDPKLYQRHQVSSIAYYVRCSYD
;
A
#
# COMPACT_ATOMS: atom_id res chain seq x y z
N MET A 1 -2.52 20.37 23.07
CA MET A 1 -3.11 19.42 22.11
C MET A 1 -3.02 18.05 22.76
N ASP A 2 -4.12 17.31 22.89
CA ASP A 2 -4.11 16.00 23.55
C ASP A 2 -3.24 15.01 22.74
N ASN A 3 -2.37 14.26 23.42
CA ASN A 3 -1.51 13.26 22.79
C ASN A 3 -2.30 12.02 22.33
N ALA A 4 -3.62 11.98 22.57
CA ALA A 4 -4.54 10.92 22.18
C ALA A 4 -5.12 11.05 20.75
N CYS A 5 -4.51 11.85 19.86
CA CYS A 5 -5.00 12.05 18.48
C CYS A 5 -5.26 10.74 17.70
N PHE A 6 -4.47 9.69 17.96
CA PHE A 6 -4.70 8.35 17.41
C PHE A 6 -6.05 7.78 17.84
N ALA A 7 -6.33 7.78 19.14
CA ALA A 7 -7.55 7.21 19.69
C ALA A 7 -8.79 7.97 19.19
N TRP A 8 -8.73 9.30 19.19
CA TRP A 8 -9.79 10.14 18.61
C TRP A 8 -10.02 9.88 17.13
N SER A 9 -8.96 9.68 16.35
CA SER A 9 -9.08 9.35 14.93
C SER A 9 -9.74 8.00 14.70
N VAL A 10 -9.40 6.98 15.51
CA VAL A 10 -10.05 5.67 15.44
C VAL A 10 -11.51 5.77 15.85
N VAL A 11 -11.84 6.52 16.92
CA VAL A 11 -13.23 6.75 17.32
C VAL A 11 -14.02 7.43 16.21
N ALA A 12 -13.47 8.48 15.59
CA ALA A 12 -14.14 9.18 14.50
C ALA A 12 -14.43 8.26 13.30
N ALA A 13 -13.53 7.31 13.02
CA ALA A 13 -13.72 6.31 11.97
C ALA A 13 -14.81 5.29 12.31
N LEU A 14 -14.90 4.86 13.56
CA LEU A 14 -15.86 3.85 14.00
C LEU A 14 -17.26 4.41 14.31
N TYR A 15 -17.33 5.65 14.77
CA TYR A 15 -18.55 6.35 15.16
C TYR A 15 -18.66 7.68 14.41
N PRO A 16 -18.81 7.66 13.07
CA PRO A 16 -18.81 8.87 12.27
C PRO A 16 -20.02 9.76 12.62
N ALA A 17 -19.75 10.99 13.05
CA ALA A 17 -20.78 11.98 13.29
C ALA A 17 -21.29 12.58 11.96
N GLU A 18 -22.60 12.82 11.86
CA GLU A 18 -23.21 13.45 10.68
C GLU A 18 -23.07 14.98 10.67
N ARG A 19 -23.11 15.59 11.87
CA ARG A 19 -23.04 17.05 12.07
C ARG A 19 -21.98 17.38 13.11
N HIS A 20 -21.44 18.59 13.01
CA HIS A 20 -20.43 19.10 13.94
C HIS A 20 -19.25 18.14 14.11
N THR A 21 -18.75 17.61 12.99
CA THR A 21 -17.72 16.56 12.97
C THR A 21 -16.38 17.01 13.54
N GLU A 22 -16.20 18.32 13.70
CA GLU A 22 -15.06 18.98 14.32
C GLU A 22 -15.11 18.99 15.86
N ARG A 23 -16.27 18.70 16.46
CA ARG A 23 -16.46 18.77 17.92
C ARG A 23 -16.22 17.41 18.55
N GLU A 24 -15.42 17.39 19.61
CA GLU A 24 -15.16 16.20 20.41
C GLU A 24 -16.45 15.60 21.01
N SER A 25 -17.36 16.47 21.47
CA SER A 25 -18.65 16.05 22.05
C SER A 25 -19.60 15.35 21.08
N SER A 26 -19.31 15.38 19.77
CA SER A 26 -20.05 14.63 18.76
C SER A 26 -19.72 13.13 18.77
N TYR A 27 -18.70 12.72 19.53
CA TYR A 27 -18.20 11.36 19.58
C TYR A 27 -18.20 10.81 21.01
N PRO A 28 -18.35 9.49 21.21
CA PRO A 28 -18.10 8.89 22.51
C PRO A 28 -16.63 9.09 22.89
N HIS A 29 -16.37 9.31 24.18
CA HIS A 29 -15.00 9.47 24.65
C HIS A 29 -14.18 8.19 24.41
N TYR A 30 -12.96 8.30 23.88
CA TYR A 30 -12.21 7.13 23.41
C TYR A 30 -11.97 6.06 24.49
N THR A 31 -11.84 6.44 25.76
CA THR A 31 -11.65 5.50 26.87
C THR A 31 -12.86 4.62 27.17
N THR A 32 -14.07 5.00 26.72
CA THR A 32 -15.28 4.22 26.95
C THR A 32 -15.53 3.17 25.89
N VAL A 33 -14.96 3.37 24.68
CA VAL A 33 -15.20 2.51 23.51
C VAL A 33 -13.95 1.77 23.04
N LEU A 34 -12.75 2.16 23.47
CA LEU A 34 -11.49 1.51 23.12
C LEU A 34 -10.79 0.95 24.37
N ASN A 35 -10.29 -0.28 24.26
CA ASN A 35 -9.36 -0.88 25.20
C ASN A 35 -7.93 -0.38 24.93
N LEU A 36 -7.42 0.43 25.86
CA LEU A 36 -6.07 1.03 25.82
C LEU A 36 -5.12 0.45 26.86
N GLN A 37 -5.39 -0.77 27.36
CA GLN A 37 -4.59 -1.36 28.42
C GLN A 37 -3.12 -1.57 28.01
N GLY A 38 -2.21 -0.93 28.75
CA GLY A 38 -0.77 -0.99 28.49
C GLY A 38 -0.37 -0.33 27.17
N ILE A 39 -1.15 0.63 26.68
CA ILE A 39 -0.79 1.54 25.60
C ILE A 39 -0.48 2.90 26.20
N GLU A 40 0.74 3.38 25.96
CA GLU A 40 1.15 4.72 26.34
C GLU A 40 0.99 5.68 25.16
N PHE A 41 0.63 6.93 25.47
CA PHE A 41 0.58 8.02 24.50
C PHE A 41 1.85 8.87 24.59
N PRO A 42 2.31 9.45 23.48
CA PRO A 42 1.73 9.41 22.13
C PRO A 42 1.87 8.04 21.45
N MET A 43 0.91 7.70 20.59
CA MET A 43 0.87 6.39 19.94
C MET A 43 2.09 6.19 19.03
N SER A 44 2.80 5.08 19.20
CA SER A 44 3.88 4.66 18.31
C SER A 44 3.42 3.62 17.29
N MET A 45 4.04 3.58 16.10
CA MET A 45 3.74 2.60 15.06
C MET A 45 3.83 1.15 15.55
N LYS A 46 4.78 0.85 16.45
CA LYS A 46 4.99 -0.48 17.04
C LYS A 46 3.81 -0.93 17.90
N ASN A 47 3.16 0.01 18.60
CA ASN A 47 2.05 -0.29 19.49
C ASN A 47 0.71 -0.44 18.75
N ILE A 48 0.61 -0.07 17.46
CA ILE A 48 -0.63 -0.22 16.68
C ILE A 48 -1.03 -1.70 16.56
N ALA A 49 -0.08 -2.60 16.33
CA ALA A 49 -0.37 -4.04 16.28
C ALA A 49 -0.91 -4.57 17.62
N LYS A 50 -0.45 -4.02 18.75
CA LYS A 50 -1.01 -4.33 20.07
C LYS A 50 -2.44 -3.80 20.19
N PHE A 51 -2.68 -2.55 19.77
CA PHE A 51 -4.01 -1.93 19.77
C PHE A 51 -5.03 -2.72 18.94
N GLU A 52 -4.68 -3.13 17.73
CA GLU A 52 -5.54 -3.92 16.83
C GLU A 52 -5.99 -5.23 17.44
N ARG A 53 -5.08 -5.93 18.13
CA ARG A 53 -5.39 -7.18 18.86
C ARG A 53 -6.31 -6.94 20.05
N LEU A 54 -6.09 -5.86 20.80
CA LEU A 54 -6.89 -5.57 22.01
C LEU A 54 -8.33 -5.16 21.70
N ASN A 55 -8.58 -4.58 20.54
CA ASN A 55 -9.88 -3.99 20.18
C ASN A 55 -10.62 -4.73 19.07
N ASP A 56 -10.00 -5.74 18.48
CA ASP A 56 -10.48 -6.41 17.28
C ASP A 56 -10.78 -5.44 16.12
N ILE A 57 -9.84 -4.52 15.88
CA ILE A 57 -9.89 -3.50 14.81
C ILE A 57 -8.68 -3.72 13.91
N SER A 58 -8.78 -3.35 12.64
CA SER A 58 -7.66 -3.30 11.70
C SER A 58 -7.37 -1.86 11.25
N ILE A 59 -6.10 -1.48 11.14
CA ILE A 59 -5.69 -0.10 10.88
C ILE A 59 -4.63 -0.06 9.78
N ASN A 60 -4.91 0.70 8.73
CA ASN A 60 -3.89 1.16 7.80
C ASN A 60 -3.43 2.56 8.18
N VAL A 61 -2.14 2.83 8.05
CA VAL A 61 -1.55 4.15 8.25
C VAL A 61 -0.86 4.58 6.97
N PHE A 62 -1.25 5.74 6.46
CA PHE A 62 -0.65 6.40 5.31
C PHE A 62 0.18 7.60 5.78
N GLY A 63 1.15 7.99 4.98
CA GLY A 63 1.97 9.17 5.19
C GLY A 63 2.05 10.00 3.92
N THR A 64 2.58 11.21 4.06
CA THR A 64 2.85 12.12 2.94
C THR A 64 4.35 12.22 2.70
N GLU A 65 4.77 12.12 1.45
CA GLU A 65 6.13 12.43 1.01
C GLU A 65 6.07 13.49 -0.08
N GLU A 66 6.94 14.49 0.03
CA GLU A 66 7.07 15.53 -0.99
C GLU A 66 8.11 15.11 -2.04
N GLN A 67 7.67 15.00 -3.30
CA GLN A 67 8.54 14.75 -4.45
C GLN A 67 8.23 15.78 -5.53
N ASN A 68 9.25 16.46 -6.07
CA ASN A 68 9.09 17.46 -7.15
C ASN A 68 8.00 18.52 -6.88
N LYS A 69 7.92 19.02 -5.63
CA LYS A 69 6.88 19.97 -5.15
C LYS A 69 5.44 19.45 -5.21
N LYS A 70 5.27 18.12 -5.28
CA LYS A 70 3.97 17.44 -5.17
C LYS A 70 3.96 16.57 -3.92
N ILE A 71 2.86 16.61 -3.19
CA ILE A 71 2.64 15.75 -2.03
C ILE A 71 2.04 14.45 -2.52
N ASN A 72 2.71 13.34 -2.24
CA ASN A 72 2.27 11.99 -2.52
C ASN A 72 1.93 11.26 -1.23
N VAL A 73 0.76 10.67 -1.17
CA VAL A 73 0.26 9.80 -0.10
C VAL A 73 0.68 8.38 -0.42
N LEU A 74 1.36 7.75 0.53
CA LEU A 74 1.86 6.38 0.45
C LEU A 74 1.50 5.59 1.71
N PRO A 75 1.34 4.27 1.62
CA PRO A 75 1.15 3.44 2.81
C PRO A 75 2.45 3.40 3.63
N LEU A 76 2.35 3.71 4.93
CA LEU A 76 3.43 3.53 5.91
C LEU A 76 3.32 2.21 6.66
N ARG A 77 2.08 1.77 6.90
CA ARG A 77 1.76 0.52 7.58
C ARG A 77 0.41 0.02 7.06
N LEU A 78 0.36 -1.24 6.66
CA LEU A 78 -0.89 -1.90 6.28
C LEU A 78 -1.18 -3.01 7.28
N THR A 79 -2.47 -3.27 7.50
CA THR A 79 -2.93 -4.45 8.24
C THR A 79 -2.82 -5.70 7.36
N ASP A 80 -2.40 -6.82 7.95
CA ASP A 80 -2.32 -8.11 7.25
C ASP A 80 -3.73 -8.63 6.90
N GLU A 81 -4.67 -8.45 7.82
CA GLU A 81 -6.06 -8.84 7.65
C GLU A 81 -6.97 -7.65 7.89
N LYS A 82 -7.84 -7.37 6.92
CA LYS A 82 -8.86 -6.33 7.04
C LYS A 82 -10.05 -6.90 7.80
N LYS A 83 -10.26 -6.40 9.02
CA LYS A 83 -11.38 -6.77 9.88
C LYS A 83 -12.64 -5.98 9.54
N ALA A 84 -13.79 -6.43 10.05
CA ALA A 84 -15.08 -5.73 9.90
C ALA A 84 -15.01 -4.28 10.41
N LYS A 85 -14.31 -4.06 11.54
CA LYS A 85 -13.94 -2.72 12.01
C LYS A 85 -12.58 -2.36 11.42
N HIS A 86 -12.57 -1.36 10.56
CA HIS A 86 -11.36 -0.91 9.88
C HIS A 86 -11.24 0.61 9.85
N ALA A 87 -10.03 1.13 10.06
CA ALA A 87 -9.76 2.56 9.96
C ALA A 87 -8.51 2.82 9.08
N ASN A 88 -8.66 3.72 8.12
CA ASN A 88 -7.56 4.28 7.34
C ASN A 88 -7.14 5.61 7.99
N LEU A 89 -5.91 5.70 8.50
CA LEU A 89 -5.37 6.88 9.17
C LEU A 89 -4.26 7.53 8.35
N LEU A 90 -4.16 8.86 8.42
CA LEU A 90 -3.05 9.62 7.86
C LEU A 90 -2.16 10.11 9.00
N TYR A 91 -0.87 9.80 8.92
CA TYR A 91 0.17 10.28 9.81
C TYR A 91 0.80 11.55 9.22
N VAL A 92 0.63 12.67 9.93
CA VAL A 92 1.13 13.99 9.55
C VAL A 92 2.25 14.36 10.51
N GLN A 93 3.47 14.56 10.00
CA GLN A 93 4.60 14.98 10.82
C GLN A 93 4.53 16.50 11.05
N ASP A 94 4.60 16.93 12.31
CA ASP A 94 4.77 18.34 12.65
C ASP A 94 6.27 18.70 12.60
N VAL A 95 6.66 19.43 11.56
CA VAL A 95 8.03 19.89 11.34
C VAL A 95 8.42 21.01 12.32
N GLN A 96 7.44 21.66 12.96
CA GLN A 96 7.67 22.80 13.88
C GLN A 96 7.73 22.37 15.36
N ASN A 97 7.09 21.26 15.75
CA ASN A 97 7.06 20.78 17.14
C ASN A 97 7.75 19.42 17.34
N ASN A 98 9.08 19.42 17.45
CA ASN A 98 9.88 18.30 17.97
C ASN A 98 9.64 16.93 17.30
N ASN A 99 9.27 16.88 16.01
CA ASN A 99 8.98 15.65 15.26
C ASN A 99 7.86 14.77 15.85
N VAL A 100 6.95 15.33 16.65
CA VAL A 100 5.76 14.57 17.09
C VAL A 100 4.76 14.54 15.94
N GLY A 101 4.50 13.35 15.39
CA GLY A 101 3.50 13.21 14.34
C GLY A 101 2.11 12.97 14.89
N HIS A 102 1.12 13.49 14.16
CA HIS A 102 -0.30 13.38 14.48
C HIS A 102 -0.98 12.36 13.57
N PHE A 103 -1.95 11.63 14.14
CA PHE A 103 -2.82 10.75 13.38
C PHE A 103 -4.14 11.48 13.11
N THR A 104 -4.66 11.30 11.90
CA THR A 104 -5.96 11.83 11.47
C THR A 104 -6.72 10.76 10.70
N TRP A 105 -8.05 10.78 10.77
CA TRP A 105 -8.87 9.82 10.02
C TRP A 105 -9.03 10.23 8.55
N ILE A 106 -8.77 9.30 7.63
CA ILE A 106 -9.05 9.46 6.20
C ILE A 106 -10.51 9.10 5.92
N LYS A 107 -11.37 10.11 5.87
CA LYS A 107 -12.81 9.95 5.55
C LYS A 107 -13.05 9.42 4.14
N ASN A 108 -12.22 9.83 3.18
CA ASN A 108 -12.36 9.44 1.78
C ASN A 108 -10.99 9.33 1.12
N LEU A 109 -10.49 8.09 1.03
CA LEU A 109 -9.19 7.79 0.43
C LEU A 109 -9.16 8.14 -1.06
N SER A 110 -10.27 7.90 -1.78
CA SER A 110 -10.35 8.24 -3.20
C SER A 110 -10.12 9.72 -3.44
N ARG A 111 -10.76 10.59 -2.65
CA ARG A 111 -10.60 12.04 -2.78
C ARG A 111 -9.18 12.46 -2.48
N LEU A 112 -8.59 11.91 -1.40
CA LEU A 112 -7.24 12.24 -0.98
C LEU A 112 -6.17 11.91 -2.03
N VAL A 113 -6.26 10.72 -2.65
CA VAL A 113 -5.23 10.21 -3.58
C VAL A 113 -5.53 10.55 -5.05
N SER A 114 -6.77 10.93 -5.38
CA SER A 114 -7.19 11.18 -6.77
C SER A 114 -6.32 12.17 -7.55
N SER A 115 -5.83 13.22 -6.87
CA SER A 115 -4.98 14.28 -7.45
C SER A 115 -3.59 13.78 -7.85
N GLN A 116 -3.10 12.71 -7.22
CA GLN A 116 -1.79 12.10 -7.50
C GLN A 116 -1.83 11.22 -8.74
N ILE A 117 -3.03 10.74 -9.12
CA ILE A 117 -3.21 9.79 -10.22
C ILE A 117 -3.30 10.53 -11.55
N ASN A 118 -4.29 11.41 -11.71
CA ASN A 118 -4.46 12.20 -12.92
C ASN A 118 -5.37 13.42 -12.66
N LYS A 119 -5.35 14.37 -13.59
CA LYS A 119 -6.16 15.60 -13.56
C LYS A 119 -7.61 15.40 -14.01
N GLN A 120 -8.03 14.17 -14.36
CA GLN A 120 -9.38 13.92 -14.85
C GLN A 120 -10.39 13.90 -13.70
N ASN A 121 -11.52 14.56 -13.95
CA ASN A 121 -12.66 14.53 -13.06
C ASN A 121 -13.44 13.25 -13.29
N GLY A 122 -13.70 12.50 -12.23
CA GLY A 122 -14.46 11.25 -12.27
C GLY A 122 -14.35 10.51 -10.95
N GLN A 123 -15.40 9.75 -10.59
CA GLN A 123 -15.34 8.87 -9.44
C GLN A 123 -14.28 7.80 -9.69
N LYS A 124 -13.34 7.68 -8.75
CA LYS A 124 -12.34 6.62 -8.74
C LYS A 124 -12.61 5.72 -7.53
N TYR A 125 -12.31 4.44 -7.66
CA TYR A 125 -12.37 3.47 -6.58
C TYR A 125 -10.94 3.05 -6.31
N ILE A 126 -10.42 3.33 -5.12
CA ILE A 126 -9.01 3.10 -4.81
C ILE A 126 -8.89 1.92 -3.86
N CYS A 127 -7.99 0.99 -4.18
CA CYS A 127 -7.58 -0.06 -3.25
C CYS A 127 -6.74 0.54 -2.13
N ASP A 128 -7.13 0.32 -0.88
CA ASP A 128 -6.43 0.86 0.29
C ASP A 128 -5.11 0.14 0.62
N ARG A 129 -4.80 -0.98 -0.05
CA ARG A 129 -3.48 -1.63 0.04
C ARG A 129 -2.49 -1.10 -0.98
N CYS A 130 -2.78 -1.28 -2.27
CA CYS A 130 -1.85 -0.97 -3.36
C CYS A 130 -2.01 0.43 -3.94
N LEU A 131 -3.03 1.19 -3.50
CA LEU A 131 -3.42 2.50 -4.05
C LEU A 131 -3.75 2.52 -5.55
N HIS A 132 -3.92 1.35 -6.18
CA HIS A 132 -4.40 1.25 -7.56
C HIS A 132 -5.85 1.71 -7.66
N TYR A 133 -6.18 2.38 -8.77
CA TYR A 133 -7.52 2.92 -9.00
C TYR A 133 -8.30 2.12 -10.04
N PHE A 134 -9.60 2.06 -9.83
CA PHE A 134 -10.57 1.41 -10.69
C PHE A 134 -11.71 2.38 -11.00
N TYR A 135 -12.37 2.18 -12.13
CA TYR A 135 -13.52 3.00 -12.54
C TYR A 135 -14.86 2.47 -12.00
N THR A 136 -14.90 1.23 -11.54
CA THR A 136 -16.11 0.61 -10.97
C THR A 136 -15.79 -0.12 -9.67
N LYS A 137 -16.80 -0.26 -8.81
CA LYS A 137 -16.65 -0.89 -7.49
C LYS A 137 -16.40 -2.38 -7.62
N GLU A 138 -17.04 -3.03 -8.58
CA GLU A 138 -16.95 -4.47 -8.84
C GLU A 138 -15.51 -4.87 -9.22
N LYS A 139 -14.83 -4.04 -10.02
CA LYS A 139 -13.42 -4.26 -10.37
C LYS A 139 -12.49 -4.12 -9.17
N LEU A 140 -12.77 -3.17 -8.28
CA LEU A 140 -12.03 -3.03 -7.03
C LEU A 140 -12.26 -4.24 -6.11
N GLU A 141 -13.50 -4.70 -5.97
CA GLU A 141 -13.85 -5.86 -5.16
C GLU A 141 -13.16 -7.13 -5.68
N ALA A 142 -13.19 -7.37 -6.99
CA ALA A 142 -12.46 -8.48 -7.63
C ALA A 142 -10.95 -8.39 -7.36
N HIS A 143 -10.35 -7.21 -7.54
CA HIS A 143 -8.93 -6.99 -7.27
C HIS A 143 -8.54 -7.19 -5.81
N THR A 144 -9.41 -6.82 -4.86
CA THR A 144 -9.09 -6.83 -3.42
C THR A 144 -8.80 -8.25 -2.92
N VAL A 145 -9.47 -9.25 -3.49
CA VAL A 145 -9.25 -10.68 -3.16
C VAL A 145 -7.81 -11.09 -3.47
N ASP A 146 -7.32 -10.79 -4.67
CA ASP A 146 -5.97 -11.14 -5.10
C ASP A 146 -4.90 -10.24 -4.46
N CYS A 147 -5.20 -8.94 -4.33
CA CYS A 147 -4.28 -7.97 -3.73
C CYS A 147 -3.99 -8.27 -2.25
N GLN A 148 -4.94 -8.91 -1.54
CA GLN A 148 -4.70 -9.30 -0.16
C GLN A 148 -3.64 -10.42 -0.05
N GLN A 149 -3.56 -11.29 -1.05
CA GLN A 149 -2.70 -12.48 -1.04
C GLN A 149 -1.29 -12.21 -1.59
N LEU A 150 -1.13 -11.23 -2.48
CA LEU A 150 0.09 -11.08 -3.29
C LEU A 150 0.95 -9.86 -2.96
N ASN A 151 0.39 -8.79 -2.39
CA ASN A 151 1.10 -7.51 -2.25
C ASN A 151 1.41 -7.16 -0.79
N ASP A 152 2.68 -7.29 -0.42
CA ASP A 152 3.23 -6.73 0.83
C ASP A 152 3.68 -5.26 0.64
N CYS A 153 3.87 -4.83 -0.61
CA CYS A 153 4.44 -3.52 -0.96
C CYS A 153 3.65 -2.82 -2.08
N ALA A 154 3.64 -1.49 -2.08
CA ALA A 154 3.08 -0.71 -3.18
C ALA A 154 4.00 -0.78 -4.41
N ILE A 155 3.46 -1.17 -5.56
CA ILE A 155 4.19 -1.24 -6.83
C ILE A 155 4.06 0.12 -7.54
N VAL A 156 5.17 0.85 -7.65
CA VAL A 156 5.26 2.08 -8.45
C VAL A 156 5.92 1.75 -9.78
N LEU A 157 5.17 1.87 -10.87
CA LEU A 157 5.72 1.69 -12.21
C LEU A 157 6.40 2.99 -12.69
N PRO A 158 7.56 2.90 -13.38
CA PRO A 158 8.18 4.05 -14.03
C PRO A 158 7.23 4.72 -15.02
N ASN A 159 7.25 6.05 -15.06
CA ASN A 159 6.58 6.84 -16.09
C ASN A 159 7.61 7.38 -17.10
N GLU A 160 7.18 8.14 -18.11
CA GLU A 160 8.08 8.69 -19.14
C GLU A 160 9.16 9.63 -18.59
N GLU A 161 8.89 10.33 -17.48
CA GLU A 161 9.83 11.22 -16.81
C GLU A 161 10.82 10.45 -15.93
N ASP A 162 10.38 9.36 -15.29
CA ASP A 162 11.15 8.53 -14.35
C ASP A 162 11.55 7.16 -14.93
N LYS A 163 11.65 7.05 -16.25
CA LYS A 163 11.90 5.78 -16.96
C LYS A 163 13.24 5.11 -16.60
N TRP A 164 14.18 5.89 -16.08
CA TRP A 164 15.51 5.42 -15.70
C TRP A 164 15.59 5.21 -14.20
N LEU A 165 15.39 3.96 -13.76
CA LEU A 165 15.59 3.58 -12.37
C LEU A 165 17.10 3.42 -12.10
N SER A 166 17.57 4.04 -11.02
CA SER A 166 18.94 3.85 -10.52
C SER A 166 18.91 3.37 -9.07
N PHE A 167 19.78 2.43 -8.73
CA PHE A 167 19.97 2.02 -7.35
C PHE A 167 20.84 3.06 -6.63
N SER A 168 20.29 3.71 -5.62
CA SER A 168 21.03 4.63 -4.74
C SER A 168 21.48 3.96 -3.44
N ASN A 169 20.64 3.11 -2.86
CA ASN A 169 20.88 2.47 -1.57
C ASN A 169 21.40 1.04 -1.70
N TYR A 170 22.65 0.89 -2.17
CA TYR A 170 23.29 -0.42 -2.36
C TYR A 170 23.33 -1.29 -1.08
N ASN A 171 23.42 -0.66 0.09
CA ASN A 171 23.47 -1.34 1.39
C ASN A 171 22.14 -2.01 1.78
N ARG A 172 21.03 -1.68 1.10
CA ARG A 172 19.69 -2.25 1.36
C ARG A 172 19.33 -3.37 0.39
N LYS A 173 20.27 -3.83 -0.44
CA LYS A 173 20.04 -4.96 -1.34
C LYS A 173 19.81 -6.22 -0.52
N GLU A 174 18.72 -6.90 -0.80
CA GLU A 174 18.48 -8.24 -0.28
C GLU A 174 19.34 -9.24 -1.04
N ARG A 175 20.05 -10.10 -0.31
CA ARG A 175 20.91 -11.11 -0.94
C ARG A 175 20.03 -12.23 -1.45
N MET A 176 19.91 -12.35 -2.77
CA MET A 176 19.20 -13.47 -3.39
C MET A 176 19.92 -14.79 -3.07
N PRO A 177 19.26 -15.74 -2.39
CA PRO A 177 19.89 -16.99 -1.96
C PRO A 177 20.30 -17.86 -3.14
N PHE A 178 19.51 -17.83 -4.22
CA PHE A 178 19.74 -18.59 -5.44
C PHE A 178 19.49 -17.70 -6.65
N VAL A 179 20.38 -17.76 -7.63
CA VAL A 179 20.18 -17.12 -8.94
C VAL A 179 20.39 -18.17 -10.01
N VAL A 180 19.41 -18.35 -10.89
CA VAL A 180 19.50 -19.27 -12.04
C VAL A 180 19.63 -18.46 -13.30
N TYR A 181 20.75 -18.63 -14.00
CA TYR A 181 20.94 -18.14 -15.37
C TYR A 181 20.65 -19.31 -16.29
N ALA A 182 19.66 -19.19 -17.18
CA ALA A 182 19.33 -20.23 -18.14
C ALA A 182 19.36 -19.66 -19.55
N ASP A 183 19.89 -20.45 -20.47
CA ASP A 183 19.96 -20.16 -21.89
C ASP A 183 19.36 -21.32 -22.69
N LEU A 184 18.57 -20.98 -23.71
CA LEU A 184 17.74 -21.90 -24.47
C LEU A 184 17.97 -21.68 -25.95
N GLU A 185 18.54 -22.67 -26.61
CA GLU A 185 18.71 -22.66 -28.06
C GLU A 185 17.56 -23.39 -28.71
N CYS A 186 16.97 -22.78 -29.73
CA CYS A 186 15.83 -23.33 -30.47
C CYS A 186 16.13 -23.42 -31.96
N VAL A 187 15.69 -24.50 -32.58
CA VAL A 187 15.65 -24.67 -34.04
C VAL A 187 14.25 -24.40 -34.53
N LEU A 188 14.14 -23.67 -35.64
CA LEU A 188 12.87 -23.41 -36.32
C LEU A 188 12.45 -24.65 -37.12
N GLN A 189 11.31 -25.24 -36.80
CA GLN A 189 10.71 -26.26 -37.65
C GLN A 189 10.13 -25.61 -38.91
N LYS A 190 10.39 -26.22 -40.07
CA LYS A 190 9.74 -25.84 -41.32
C LYS A 190 8.26 -26.18 -41.23
N THR A 191 7.41 -25.19 -41.49
CA THR A 191 5.97 -25.37 -41.64
C THR A 191 5.65 -25.64 -43.10
N GLU A 192 4.76 -26.60 -43.39
CA GLU A 192 4.39 -26.96 -44.77
C GLU A 192 3.41 -25.95 -45.43
N GLU A 193 2.79 -25.09 -44.62
CA GLU A 193 1.85 -24.07 -45.08
C GLU A 193 2.51 -22.69 -45.07
N ASP A 194 2.50 -22.03 -46.23
CA ASP A 194 3.01 -20.67 -46.46
C ASP A 194 1.96 -19.61 -46.02
N ASP A 195 1.28 -19.86 -44.88
CA ASP A 195 0.31 -18.92 -44.30
C ASP A 195 1.06 -17.93 -43.38
N PRO A 196 1.09 -16.62 -43.69
CA PRO A 196 1.74 -15.61 -42.86
C PRO A 196 1.13 -15.44 -41.46
N LYS A 197 0.04 -16.14 -41.14
CA LYS A 197 -0.57 -16.20 -39.80
C LYS A 197 -0.11 -17.37 -38.93
N LEU A 198 0.68 -18.30 -39.46
CA LEU A 198 1.23 -19.40 -38.66
C LEU A 198 2.41 -18.93 -37.81
N TYR A 199 2.25 -18.99 -36.49
CA TYR A 199 3.33 -18.77 -35.54
C TYR A 199 4.47 -19.77 -35.80
N GLN A 200 5.71 -19.27 -35.88
CA GLN A 200 6.90 -20.11 -36.05
C GLN A 200 6.95 -21.17 -34.95
N ARG A 201 7.14 -22.45 -35.33
CA ARG A 201 7.22 -23.54 -34.38
C ARG A 201 8.66 -23.75 -33.96
N HIS A 202 8.99 -23.34 -32.74
CA HIS A 202 10.31 -23.50 -32.15
C HIS A 202 10.41 -24.89 -31.51
N GLN A 203 11.43 -25.65 -31.88
CA GLN A 203 11.82 -26.89 -31.21
C GLN A 203 13.09 -26.63 -30.41
N VAL A 204 13.05 -26.96 -29.12
CA VAL A 204 14.23 -26.83 -28.25
C VAL A 204 15.34 -27.75 -28.76
N SER A 205 16.53 -27.18 -28.93
CA SER A 205 17.73 -27.87 -29.39
C SER A 205 18.66 -28.19 -28.22
N SER A 206 18.94 -27.20 -27.38
CA SER A 206 19.78 -27.36 -26.19
C SER A 206 19.39 -26.40 -25.09
N ILE A 207 19.69 -26.79 -23.85
CA ILE A 207 19.45 -26.00 -22.65
C ILE A 207 20.76 -25.95 -21.88
N ALA A 208 21.19 -24.76 -21.50
CA ALA A 208 22.28 -24.57 -20.54
C ALA A 208 21.74 -23.78 -19.35
N TYR A 209 22.14 -24.14 -18.14
CA TYR A 209 21.84 -23.32 -16.98
C TYR A 209 22.98 -23.32 -15.97
N TYR A 210 23.12 -22.20 -15.27
CA TYR A 210 24.09 -21.98 -14.21
C TYR A 210 23.33 -21.51 -12.97
N VAL A 211 23.47 -22.26 -11.89
CA VAL A 211 22.89 -21.90 -10.59
C VAL A 211 24.00 -21.34 -9.72
N ARG A 212 23.80 -20.12 -9.22
CA ARG A 212 24.64 -19.49 -8.21
C ARG A 212 23.94 -19.55 -6.86
N CYS A 213 24.49 -20.32 -5.94
CA CYS A 213 24.10 -20.31 -4.54
C CYS A 213 24.90 -19.22 -3.80
N SER A 214 24.22 -18.42 -2.98
CA SER A 214 24.85 -17.41 -2.13
C SER A 214 25.32 -17.97 -0.79
N TYR A 215 25.05 -19.24 -0.48
CA TYR A 215 25.43 -19.90 0.77
C TYR A 215 26.70 -20.75 0.67
N ASP A 216 27.23 -20.94 -0.54
CA ASP A 216 28.48 -21.68 -0.78
C ASP A 216 29.73 -20.82 -0.49
#